data_AF-A0A817J4T9-F1
#
_entry.id   AF-A0A817J4T9-F1
#
_cell.length_a   1.000
_cell.length_b   1.000
_cell.length_c   1.000
_cell.angle_alpha   90.00
_cell.angle_beta   90.00
_cell.angle_gamma   90.00
#
_symmetry.space_group_name_H-M   'P 1'
#
loop_
_entity.id
_entity.type
_entity.pdbx_description
1 polymer ?
#
loop_
_entity_poly.entity_id
_entity_poly.type
_entity_poly.pdbx_seq_one_letter_code
_entity_poly.pdbx_strand_id
1 'polypeptide(L)'
;MCDRYPIIFEILWALSFNSGIREQLRIDPAFMHRLVQLEKDCNDEQMRRIAHGIFWNLELNHDEYAISEKNLEMTFDIMISYSHADKQVCTQIYEELTRKGFRVWIDFDQMHGNVMNTMAYAIERSKTIIIGMSESYRRSSYCRAEADYAFQRRLKIVPILLQNHYKPDGWLLFLIGQLYYVDFTKYDFPQAFDALMKEIKVPFTYDTTDRNVEVSQESDVVIVSSPIQLSTFLPSALPDNILD
;
A
#
# COMPACT_ATOMS: atom_id res chain seq x y z
N MET A 1 -15.32 -24.95 -11.37
CA MET A 1 -16.38 -23.99 -10.97
C MET A 1 -15.81 -22.64 -10.48
N CYS A 2 -14.56 -22.59 -10.01
CA CYS A 2 -13.97 -21.38 -9.46
C CYS A 2 -13.52 -20.35 -10.51
N ASP A 3 -13.26 -20.79 -11.75
CA ASP A 3 -12.83 -19.91 -12.87
C ASP A 3 -13.97 -19.05 -13.43
N ARG A 4 -15.19 -19.16 -12.90
CA ARG A 4 -16.38 -18.54 -13.49
C ARG A 4 -16.55 -17.06 -13.09
N TYR A 5 -15.93 -16.60 -12.00
CA TYR A 5 -16.13 -15.24 -11.48
C TYR A 5 -14.87 -14.64 -10.81
N PRO A 6 -13.88 -14.15 -11.59
CA PRO A 6 -12.67 -13.54 -11.04
C PRO A 6 -12.93 -12.36 -10.09
N ILE A 7 -13.99 -11.60 -10.35
CA ILE A 7 -14.41 -10.46 -9.54
C ILE A 7 -14.66 -10.81 -8.05
N ILE A 8 -15.09 -12.04 -7.75
CA ILE A 8 -15.32 -12.46 -6.36
C ILE A 8 -14.00 -12.45 -5.59
N PHE A 9 -12.93 -12.94 -6.20
CA PHE A 9 -11.62 -12.96 -5.56
C PHE A 9 -11.01 -11.57 -5.46
N GLU A 10 -11.27 -10.66 -6.41
CA GLU A 10 -10.87 -9.26 -6.27
C GLU A 10 -11.54 -8.58 -5.07
N ILE A 11 -12.83 -8.84 -4.86
CA ILE A 11 -13.57 -8.35 -3.69
C ILE A 11 -12.99 -8.96 -2.40
N LEU A 12 -12.78 -10.27 -2.37
CA LEU A 12 -12.19 -10.96 -1.21
C LEU A 12 -10.81 -10.40 -0.87
N TRP A 13 -10.00 -10.07 -1.88
CA TRP A 13 -8.71 -9.45 -1.66
C TRP A 13 -8.83 -8.03 -1.10
N ALA A 14 -9.72 -7.21 -1.65
CA ALA A 14 -9.97 -5.87 -1.10
C ALA A 14 -10.44 -5.95 0.38
N LEU A 15 -11.25 -6.95 0.71
CA LEU A 15 -11.74 -7.19 2.07
C LEU A 15 -10.66 -7.76 3.00
N SER A 16 -9.69 -8.52 2.51
CA SER A 16 -8.65 -9.14 3.35
C SER A 16 -7.70 -8.13 4.00
N PHE A 17 -7.72 -6.86 3.57
CA PHE A 17 -7.00 -5.79 4.28
C PHE A 17 -7.69 -5.34 5.58
N ASN A 18 -8.93 -5.77 5.84
CA ASN A 18 -9.55 -5.60 7.15
C ASN A 18 -9.06 -6.71 8.08
N SER A 19 -8.53 -6.33 9.26
CA SER A 19 -7.95 -7.29 10.21
C SER A 19 -8.92 -8.36 10.70
N GLY A 20 -10.19 -8.00 10.93
CA GLY A 20 -11.22 -8.95 11.36
C GLY A 20 -11.61 -9.94 10.27
N ILE A 21 -11.76 -9.48 9.02
CA ILE A 21 -12.03 -10.36 7.88
C ILE A 21 -10.83 -11.26 7.59
N ARG A 22 -9.61 -10.71 7.66
CA ARG A 22 -8.37 -11.47 7.50
C ARG A 22 -8.27 -12.64 8.47
N GLU A 23 -8.55 -12.42 9.75
CA GLU A 23 -8.58 -13.48 10.76
C GLU A 23 -9.59 -14.57 10.39
N GLN A 24 -10.81 -14.17 10.04
CA GLN A 24 -11.89 -15.10 9.68
C GLN A 24 -11.55 -15.94 8.44
N LEU A 25 -10.96 -15.32 7.40
CA LEU A 25 -10.54 -16.03 6.20
C LEU A 25 -9.37 -16.99 6.49
N ARG A 26 -8.44 -16.62 7.37
CA ARG A 26 -7.28 -17.45 7.72
C ARG A 26 -7.68 -18.69 8.52
N ILE A 27 -8.62 -18.57 9.46
CA ILE A 27 -9.03 -19.70 10.31
C ILE A 27 -9.90 -20.73 9.58
N ASP A 28 -10.41 -20.42 8.38
CA ASP A 28 -11.20 -21.36 7.56
C ASP A 28 -10.26 -22.29 6.75
N PRO A 29 -10.12 -23.58 7.15
CA PRO A 29 -9.21 -24.49 6.46
C PRO A 29 -9.67 -24.85 5.05
N ALA A 30 -11.00 -24.85 4.81
CA ALA A 30 -11.56 -25.16 3.51
C ALA A 30 -11.31 -24.03 2.51
N PHE A 31 -11.40 -22.78 2.97
CA PHE A 31 -11.02 -21.62 2.17
C PHE A 31 -9.52 -21.64 1.83
N MET A 32 -8.66 -21.81 2.84
CA MET A 32 -7.21 -21.84 2.64
C MET A 32 -6.76 -22.95 1.67
N HIS A 33 -7.33 -24.15 1.81
CA HIS A 33 -7.04 -25.25 0.89
C HIS A 33 -7.46 -24.92 -0.55
N ARG A 34 -8.63 -24.32 -0.75
CA ARG A 34 -9.08 -23.89 -2.08
C ARG A 34 -8.18 -22.80 -2.65
N LEU A 35 -7.73 -21.86 -1.84
CA LEU A 35 -6.84 -20.77 -2.27
C LEU A 35 -5.51 -21.32 -2.81
N VAL A 36 -4.91 -22.28 -2.10
CA VAL A 36 -3.68 -22.97 -2.54
C VAL A 36 -3.91 -23.80 -3.80
N GLN A 37 -5.07 -24.45 -3.94
CA GLN A 37 -5.41 -25.19 -5.16
C GLN A 37 -5.57 -24.24 -6.37
N LEU A 38 -6.18 -23.06 -6.17
CA LEU A 38 -6.35 -22.09 -7.25
C LEU A 38 -5.03 -21.58 -7.78
N GLU A 39 -4.05 -21.37 -6.91
CA GLU A 39 -2.71 -20.96 -7.34
C GLU A 39 -2.05 -22.01 -8.26
N LYS A 40 -2.24 -23.31 -7.97
CA LYS A 40 -1.59 -24.41 -8.69
C LYS A 40 -2.33 -24.87 -9.94
N ASP A 41 -3.65 -24.97 -9.85
CA ASP A 41 -4.47 -25.69 -10.83
C ASP A 41 -5.26 -24.75 -11.76
N CYS A 42 -5.31 -23.44 -11.48
CA CYS A 42 -6.05 -22.49 -12.31
C CYS A 42 -5.26 -22.12 -13.56
N ASN A 43 -5.89 -22.20 -14.73
CA ASN A 43 -5.29 -21.80 -16.00
C ASN A 43 -5.29 -20.27 -16.22
N ASP A 44 -6.17 -19.54 -15.54
CA ASP A 44 -6.27 -18.08 -15.63
C ASP A 44 -5.17 -17.39 -14.80
N GLU A 45 -4.30 -16.63 -15.47
CA GLU A 45 -3.18 -15.93 -14.84
C GLU A 45 -3.63 -14.83 -13.87
N GLN A 46 -4.67 -14.08 -14.21
CA GLN A 46 -5.20 -13.03 -13.34
C GLN A 46 -5.75 -13.66 -12.05
N MET A 47 -6.47 -14.78 -12.16
CA MET A 47 -6.96 -15.52 -11.01
C MET A 47 -5.85 -16.06 -10.11
N ARG A 48 -4.80 -16.66 -10.69
CA ARG A 48 -3.63 -17.11 -9.91
C ARG A 48 -3.00 -15.94 -9.16
N ARG A 49 -2.85 -14.78 -9.81
CA ARG A 49 -2.27 -13.58 -9.18
C ARG A 49 -3.12 -13.04 -8.04
N ILE A 50 -4.45 -12.99 -8.21
CA ILE A 50 -5.36 -12.56 -7.15
C ILE A 50 -5.32 -13.56 -5.98
N ALA A 51 -5.34 -14.87 -6.27
CA ALA A 51 -5.25 -15.90 -5.24
C ALA A 51 -3.95 -15.78 -4.43
N HIS A 52 -2.81 -15.59 -5.11
CA HIS A 52 -1.53 -15.35 -4.47
C HIS A 52 -1.52 -14.05 -3.65
N GLY A 53 -2.14 -12.97 -4.14
CA GLY A 53 -2.29 -11.71 -3.41
C GLY A 53 -3.15 -11.83 -2.14
N ILE A 54 -4.22 -12.61 -2.19
CA ILE A 54 -5.02 -12.93 -1.00
C ILE A 54 -4.16 -13.73 -0.03
N PHE A 55 -3.51 -14.81 -0.50
CA PHE A 55 -2.69 -15.68 0.34
C PHE A 55 -1.62 -14.87 1.08
N TRP A 56 -0.90 -14.03 0.34
CA TRP A 56 0.05 -13.07 0.89
C TRP A 56 -0.60 -12.23 2.00
N ASN A 57 -1.71 -11.55 1.71
CA ASN A 57 -2.31 -10.69 2.73
C ASN A 57 -2.86 -11.44 3.96
N LEU A 58 -3.10 -12.75 3.89
CA LEU A 58 -3.55 -13.57 5.02
C LEU A 58 -2.39 -14.10 5.87
N GLU A 59 -1.18 -14.17 5.31
CA GLU A 59 0.01 -14.66 5.96
C GLU A 59 0.55 -13.62 6.95
N LEU A 60 1.03 -14.08 8.12
CA LEU A 60 1.48 -13.18 9.20
C LEU A 60 2.97 -12.84 9.11
N ASN A 61 3.76 -13.71 8.48
CA ASN A 61 5.20 -13.57 8.38
C ASN A 61 5.63 -13.76 6.93
N HIS A 62 6.05 -12.67 6.28
CA HIS A 62 6.63 -12.70 4.94
C HIS A 62 8.16 -12.89 4.94
N ASP A 63 8.73 -13.15 6.11
CA ASP A 63 10.19 -13.27 6.31
C ASP A 63 10.81 -14.46 5.56
N GLU A 64 10.02 -15.50 5.24
CA GLU A 64 10.50 -16.71 4.55
C GLU A 64 10.66 -16.58 3.04
N TYR A 65 10.21 -15.48 2.40
CA TYR A 65 10.51 -15.22 0.99
C TYR A 65 11.98 -14.79 0.76
N ALA A 66 12.75 -14.70 1.84
CA ALA A 66 14.19 -14.68 1.80
C ALA A 66 14.75 -16.00 1.21
N ILE A 67 15.27 -15.85 -0.01
CA ILE A 67 16.41 -16.58 -0.59
C ILE A 67 16.06 -17.82 -1.44
N SER A 68 16.01 -17.62 -2.77
CA SER A 68 16.78 -18.51 -3.64
C SER A 68 18.17 -17.89 -3.80
N GLU A 69 19.22 -18.64 -3.47
CA GLU A 69 20.63 -18.20 -3.38
C GLU A 69 21.25 -17.71 -4.71
N LYS A 70 20.46 -17.46 -5.77
CA LYS A 70 20.98 -17.15 -7.11
C LYS A 70 21.04 -15.67 -7.50
N ASN A 71 20.61 -14.72 -6.65
CA ASN A 71 20.77 -13.27 -6.92
C ASN A 71 20.96 -12.46 -5.62
N LEU A 72 22.07 -12.69 -4.91
CA LEU A 72 22.29 -12.18 -3.55
C LEU A 72 22.79 -10.72 -3.42
N GLU A 73 22.98 -9.96 -4.51
CA GLU A 73 23.70 -8.66 -4.39
C GLU A 73 22.97 -7.40 -4.90
N MET A 74 21.87 -7.54 -5.64
CA MET A 74 21.19 -6.35 -6.16
C MET A 74 20.33 -5.68 -5.09
N THR A 75 20.81 -4.55 -4.58
CA THR A 75 20.02 -3.62 -3.76
C THR A 75 19.59 -2.41 -4.57
N PHE A 76 18.48 -1.81 -4.17
CA PHE A 76 17.93 -0.61 -4.78
C PHE A 76 17.99 0.53 -3.76
N ASP A 77 18.16 1.74 -4.27
CA ASP A 77 18.08 2.93 -3.44
C ASP A 77 16.60 3.37 -3.31
N ILE A 78 15.84 3.20 -4.40
CA ILE A 78 14.46 3.66 -4.53
C ILE A 78 13.61 2.61 -5.25
N MET A 79 12.43 2.32 -4.71
CA MET A 79 11.34 1.65 -5.42
C MET A 79 10.28 2.69 -5.81
N ILE A 80 9.74 2.63 -7.03
CA ILE A 80 8.60 3.45 -7.45
C ILE A 80 7.35 2.55 -7.50
N SER A 81 6.41 2.81 -6.59
CA SER A 81 5.09 2.19 -6.55
C SER A 81 4.07 3.17 -7.16
N TYR A 82 3.39 2.74 -8.22
CA TYR A 82 2.48 3.58 -8.99
C TYR A 82 1.36 2.76 -9.62
N SER A 83 0.26 3.43 -10.02
CA SER A 83 -0.78 2.80 -10.82
C SER A 83 -0.39 2.82 -12.29
N HIS A 84 -0.66 1.77 -13.05
CA HIS A 84 -0.35 1.75 -14.49
C HIS A 84 -0.96 2.92 -15.28
N ALA A 85 -2.05 3.54 -14.78
CA ALA A 85 -2.61 4.77 -15.36
C ALA A 85 -1.61 5.95 -15.36
N ASP A 86 -0.65 5.96 -14.43
CA ASP A 86 0.34 7.01 -14.22
C ASP A 86 1.73 6.66 -14.83
N LYS A 87 1.80 5.59 -15.64
CA LYS A 87 3.06 5.03 -16.18
C LYS A 87 3.95 6.07 -16.85
N GLN A 88 3.39 6.98 -17.62
CA GLN A 88 4.17 7.95 -18.37
C GLN A 88 5.03 8.84 -17.46
N VAL A 89 4.46 9.38 -16.38
CA VAL A 89 5.19 10.27 -15.46
C VAL A 89 6.19 9.47 -14.63
N CYS A 90 5.81 8.28 -14.16
CA CYS A 90 6.71 7.41 -13.39
C CYS A 90 7.91 6.91 -14.20
N THR A 91 7.75 6.64 -15.50
CA THR A 91 8.87 6.32 -16.41
C THR A 91 9.85 7.50 -16.49
N GLN A 92 9.35 8.74 -16.64
CA GLN A 92 10.21 9.92 -16.67
C GLN A 92 10.98 10.10 -15.36
N ILE A 93 10.30 9.92 -14.21
CA ILE A 93 10.95 9.97 -12.89
C ILE A 93 12.04 8.90 -12.77
N TYR A 94 11.76 7.67 -13.20
CA TYR A 94 12.74 6.58 -13.21
C TYR A 94 13.98 6.93 -14.03
N GLU A 95 13.80 7.43 -15.26
CA GLU A 95 14.90 7.79 -16.16
C GLU A 95 15.79 8.88 -15.55
N GLU A 96 15.18 9.92 -14.98
CA GLU A 96 15.92 11.00 -14.33
C GLU A 96 16.66 10.53 -13.07
N LEU A 97 16.02 9.76 -12.19
CA LEU A 97 16.66 9.21 -10.98
C LEU A 97 17.85 8.31 -11.36
N THR A 98 17.68 7.46 -12.37
CA THR A 98 18.74 6.60 -12.88
C THR A 98 19.89 7.43 -13.44
N ARG A 99 19.59 8.51 -14.18
CA ARG A 99 20.62 9.44 -14.69
C ARG A 99 21.37 10.18 -13.58
N LYS A 100 20.71 10.40 -12.42
CA LYS A 100 21.33 10.95 -11.21
C LYS A 100 22.11 9.91 -10.40
N GLY A 101 22.18 8.66 -10.87
CA GLY A 101 22.99 7.59 -10.28
C GLY A 101 22.29 6.74 -9.22
N PHE A 102 20.97 6.87 -9.06
CA PHE A 102 20.22 5.98 -8.16
C PHE A 102 19.97 4.63 -8.82
N ARG A 103 20.03 3.56 -8.04
CA ARG A 103 19.52 2.25 -8.44
C ARG A 103 18.03 2.22 -8.15
N VAL A 104 17.22 2.33 -9.20
CA VAL A 104 15.76 2.43 -9.07
C VAL A 104 15.13 1.11 -9.52
N TRP A 105 14.17 0.64 -8.73
CA TRP A 105 13.27 -0.42 -9.14
C TRP A 105 11.91 0.19 -9.49
N ILE A 106 11.33 -0.26 -10.59
CA ILE A 106 9.97 0.08 -11.02
C ILE A 106 9.39 -1.09 -11.80
N ASP A 107 8.11 -1.40 -11.59
CA ASP A 107 7.40 -2.39 -12.39
C ASP A 107 6.99 -1.77 -13.75
N PHE A 108 7.78 -2.00 -14.80
CA PHE A 108 7.47 -1.53 -16.16
C PHE A 108 6.52 -2.45 -16.93
N ASP A 109 6.65 -3.74 -16.69
CA ASP A 109 6.00 -4.80 -17.44
C ASP A 109 5.22 -5.62 -16.43
N GLN A 110 3.88 -5.54 -16.51
CA GLN A 110 2.95 -6.32 -15.68
C GLN A 110 3.60 -7.64 -15.30
N MET A 111 4.08 -7.75 -14.07
CA MET A 111 4.90 -8.90 -13.69
C MET A 111 4.12 -10.17 -14.02
N HIS A 112 4.65 -10.95 -14.97
CA HIS A 112 4.08 -12.24 -15.33
C HIS A 112 4.60 -13.25 -14.31
N GLY A 113 3.72 -14.07 -13.74
CA GLY A 113 4.07 -15.01 -12.67
C GLY A 113 4.00 -14.40 -11.27
N ASN A 114 5.07 -14.52 -10.47
CA ASN A 114 5.02 -14.29 -9.02
C ASN A 114 5.19 -12.81 -8.62
N VAL A 115 4.17 -12.01 -8.93
CA VAL A 115 4.13 -10.55 -8.69
C VAL A 115 4.42 -10.18 -7.24
N MET A 116 3.78 -10.86 -6.27
CA MET A 116 3.96 -10.50 -4.86
C MET A 116 5.39 -10.78 -4.38
N ASN A 117 6.03 -11.86 -4.85
CA ASN A 117 7.40 -12.14 -4.45
C ASN A 117 8.38 -11.13 -5.07
N THR A 118 8.18 -10.75 -6.33
CA THR A 118 9.03 -9.74 -6.98
C THR A 118 8.86 -8.37 -6.33
N MET A 119 7.63 -8.01 -5.98
CA MET A 119 7.29 -6.83 -5.19
C MET A 119 7.96 -6.85 -3.80
N ALA A 120 7.84 -7.95 -3.07
CA ALA A 120 8.44 -8.11 -1.76
C ALA A 120 9.97 -8.03 -1.81
N TYR A 121 10.57 -8.69 -2.80
CA TYR A 121 12.00 -8.62 -3.08
C TYR A 121 12.47 -7.18 -3.28
N ALA A 122 11.72 -6.39 -4.05
CA ALA A 122 12.04 -4.99 -4.30
C ALA A 122 11.94 -4.14 -3.03
N ILE A 123 10.87 -4.32 -2.24
CA ILE A 123 10.66 -3.60 -0.98
C ILE A 123 11.77 -3.90 0.02
N GLU A 124 12.08 -5.18 0.27
CA GLU A 124 13.11 -5.59 1.24
C GLU A 124 14.52 -5.10 0.87
N ARG A 125 14.76 -4.85 -0.42
CA ARG A 125 16.06 -4.40 -0.94
C ARG A 125 16.10 -2.92 -1.26
N SER A 126 15.04 -2.18 -0.97
CA SER A 126 14.96 -0.74 -1.17
C SER A 126 15.05 0.01 0.16
N LYS A 127 15.61 1.22 0.11
CA LYS A 127 15.66 2.12 1.28
C LYS A 127 14.49 3.10 1.31
N THR A 128 14.04 3.48 0.12
CA THR A 128 12.99 4.48 -0.09
C THR A 128 11.95 3.89 -1.04
N ILE A 129 10.67 4.19 -0.79
CA ILE A 129 9.57 3.95 -1.71
C ILE A 129 8.93 5.28 -2.10
N ILE A 130 8.78 5.52 -3.39
CA ILE A 130 8.00 6.62 -3.93
C ILE A 130 6.58 6.11 -4.19
N ILE A 131 5.58 6.78 -3.63
CA ILE A 131 4.16 6.43 -3.81
C ILE A 131 3.51 7.45 -4.77
N GLY A 132 3.15 6.98 -5.96
CA GLY A 132 2.43 7.76 -6.97
C GLY A 132 0.94 7.85 -6.66
N MET A 133 0.52 8.92 -5.98
CA MET A 133 -0.86 9.12 -5.55
C MET A 133 -1.78 9.48 -6.71
N SER A 134 -2.80 8.64 -6.90
CA SER A 134 -3.95 8.83 -7.78
C SER A 134 -5.13 8.00 -7.26
N GLU A 135 -6.33 8.24 -7.81
CA GLU A 135 -7.52 7.44 -7.49
C GLU A 135 -7.33 5.98 -7.92
N SER A 136 -6.67 5.74 -9.07
CA SER A 136 -6.37 4.39 -9.54
C SER A 136 -5.34 3.69 -8.67
N TYR A 137 -4.38 4.42 -8.09
CA TYR A 137 -3.47 3.88 -7.07
C TYR A 137 -4.24 3.46 -5.82
N ARG A 138 -5.08 4.35 -5.29
CA ARG A 138 -5.87 4.11 -4.08
C ARG A 138 -6.82 2.93 -4.18
N ARG A 139 -7.32 2.63 -5.38
CA ARG A 139 -8.24 1.51 -5.64
C ARG A 139 -7.54 0.18 -5.91
N SER A 140 -6.24 0.17 -6.15
CA SER A 140 -5.50 -1.03 -6.51
C SER A 140 -5.10 -1.83 -5.27
N SER A 141 -5.56 -3.09 -5.17
CA SER A 141 -5.13 -4.01 -4.11
C SER A 141 -3.63 -4.30 -4.16
N TYR A 142 -3.02 -4.30 -5.35
CA TYR A 142 -1.56 -4.42 -5.50
C TYR A 142 -0.85 -3.23 -4.88
N CYS A 143 -1.23 -2.01 -5.26
CA CYS A 143 -0.61 -0.79 -4.74
C CYS A 143 -0.79 -0.66 -3.21
N ARG A 144 -1.95 -1.08 -2.70
CA ARG A 144 -2.18 -1.14 -1.25
C ARG A 144 -1.27 -2.15 -0.57
N ALA A 145 -1.10 -3.34 -1.13
CA ALA A 145 -0.19 -4.36 -0.60
C ALA A 145 1.27 -3.86 -0.59
N GLU A 146 1.72 -3.18 -1.64
CA GLU A 146 3.04 -2.53 -1.72
C GLU A 146 3.24 -1.51 -0.59
N ALA A 147 2.29 -0.57 -0.47
CA ALA A 147 2.37 0.49 0.52
C ALA A 147 2.34 -0.05 1.95
N ASP A 148 1.43 -0.99 2.25
CA ASP A 148 1.32 -1.62 3.56
C ASP A 148 2.60 -2.40 3.90
N TYR A 149 3.17 -3.15 2.94
CA TYR A 149 4.39 -3.92 3.17
C TYR A 149 5.61 -3.02 3.35
N ALA A 150 5.76 -1.97 2.53
CA ALA A 150 6.84 -1.00 2.67
C ALA A 150 6.77 -0.24 4.01
N PHE A 151 5.55 0.07 4.48
CA PHE A 151 5.32 0.66 5.80
C PHE A 151 5.75 -0.30 6.92
N GLN A 152 5.35 -1.58 6.86
CA GLN A 152 5.76 -2.60 7.83
C GLN A 152 7.29 -2.80 7.86
N ARG A 153 7.93 -2.78 6.70
CA ARG A 153 9.40 -2.87 6.54
C ARG A 153 10.13 -1.56 6.83
N ARG A 154 9.42 -0.51 7.24
CA ARG A 154 9.99 0.77 7.67
C ARG A 154 10.81 1.48 6.59
N LEU A 155 10.45 1.30 5.32
CA LEU A 155 11.05 2.09 4.24
C LEU A 155 10.70 3.56 4.42
N LYS A 156 11.60 4.43 3.95
CA LYS A 156 11.26 5.85 3.82
C LYS A 156 10.19 6.01 2.74
N ILE A 157 9.03 6.55 3.10
CA ILE A 157 7.94 6.80 2.14
C ILE A 157 8.01 8.24 1.64
N VAL A 158 8.03 8.42 0.32
CA VAL A 158 8.01 9.73 -0.36
C VAL A 158 6.78 9.79 -1.27
N PRO A 159 5.67 10.41 -0.83
CA PRO A 159 4.48 10.52 -1.67
C PRO A 159 4.65 11.59 -2.76
N ILE A 160 4.13 11.30 -3.96
CA ILE A 160 4.04 12.27 -5.06
C ILE A 160 2.60 12.30 -5.61
N LEU A 161 2.07 13.48 -5.91
CA LEU A 161 0.73 13.63 -6.48
C LEU A 161 0.82 13.59 -8.00
N LEU A 162 0.15 12.62 -8.63
CA LEU A 162 0.18 12.41 -10.09
C LEU A 162 -1.15 12.73 -10.78
N GLN A 163 -2.25 12.79 -10.01
CA GLN A 163 -3.58 13.11 -10.54
C GLN A 163 -4.06 14.49 -10.06
N ASN A 164 -4.44 15.34 -11.01
CA ASN A 164 -4.94 16.68 -10.70
C ASN A 164 -6.21 16.62 -9.84
N HIS A 165 -6.30 17.50 -8.84
CA HIS A 165 -7.39 17.59 -7.86
C HIS A 165 -7.64 16.34 -7.00
N TYR A 166 -6.77 15.33 -7.08
CA TYR A 166 -6.87 14.16 -6.20
C TYR A 166 -6.48 14.54 -4.77
N LYS A 167 -7.22 13.97 -3.80
CA LYS A 167 -6.90 14.07 -2.38
C LYS A 167 -6.94 12.65 -1.80
N PRO A 168 -5.86 12.20 -1.14
CA PRO A 168 -5.87 10.88 -0.51
C PRO A 168 -6.93 10.83 0.58
N ASP A 169 -7.57 9.66 0.69
CA ASP A 169 -8.58 9.34 1.69
C ASP A 169 -8.46 7.85 2.10
N GLY A 170 -9.28 7.42 3.06
CA GLY A 170 -9.29 6.05 3.57
C GLY A 170 -7.89 5.55 3.96
N TRP A 171 -7.55 4.34 3.52
CA TRP A 171 -6.28 3.67 3.87
C TRP A 171 -5.05 4.48 3.45
N LEU A 172 -5.10 5.15 2.28
CA LEU A 172 -3.97 5.89 1.78
C LEU A 172 -3.73 7.12 2.65
N LEU A 173 -4.79 7.87 3.01
CA LEU A 173 -4.65 9.01 3.93
C LEU A 173 -4.12 8.59 5.31
N PHE A 174 -4.53 7.43 5.84
CA PHE A 174 -3.97 6.92 7.09
C PHE A 174 -2.47 6.62 6.99
N LEU A 175 -2.00 6.17 5.82
CA LEU A 175 -0.61 5.77 5.60
C LEU A 175 0.33 6.95 5.35
N ILE A 176 -0.11 7.95 4.57
CA ILE A 176 0.74 9.07 4.13
C ILE A 176 0.28 10.46 4.57
N GLY A 177 -0.85 10.59 5.27
CA GLY A 177 -1.48 11.89 5.54
C GLY A 177 -0.68 12.87 6.39
N GLN A 178 0.35 12.40 7.09
CA GLN A 178 1.28 13.23 7.87
C GLN A 178 2.57 13.56 7.11
N LEU A 179 2.75 13.01 5.91
CA LEU A 179 3.95 13.20 5.10
C LEU A 179 3.78 14.38 4.15
N TYR A 180 4.87 15.12 3.94
CA TYR A 180 4.93 16.05 2.82
C TYR A 180 4.91 15.28 1.51
N TYR A 181 4.18 15.79 0.53
CA TYR A 181 4.15 15.23 -0.81
C TYR A 181 4.59 16.25 -1.86
N VAL A 182 5.16 15.76 -2.96
CA VAL A 182 5.54 16.59 -4.10
C VAL A 182 4.46 16.55 -5.16
N ASP A 183 3.99 17.72 -5.60
CA ASP A 183 2.89 17.84 -6.54
C ASP A 183 3.38 17.96 -8.00
N PHE A 184 3.32 16.86 -8.76
CA PHE A 184 3.69 16.84 -10.19
C PHE A 184 2.58 17.37 -11.10
N THR A 185 1.42 17.73 -10.55
CA THR A 185 0.28 18.28 -11.30
C THR A 185 0.28 19.80 -11.31
N LYS A 186 0.94 20.41 -10.32
CA LYS A 186 1.02 21.86 -10.14
C LYS A 186 2.24 22.51 -10.81
N TYR A 187 3.38 21.82 -10.82
CA TYR A 187 4.65 22.36 -11.33
C TYR A 187 5.04 21.67 -12.64
N ASP A 188 5.91 22.32 -13.42
CA ASP A 188 6.57 21.62 -14.53
C ASP A 188 7.43 20.47 -14.00
N PHE A 189 7.70 19.49 -14.87
CA PHE A 189 8.41 18.29 -14.47
C PHE A 189 9.80 18.57 -13.85
N PRO A 190 10.66 19.45 -14.41
CA PRO A 190 11.95 19.78 -13.78
C PRO A 190 11.82 20.35 -12.36
N GLN A 191 10.89 21.27 -12.11
CA GLN A 191 10.68 21.85 -10.79
C GLN A 191 10.15 20.82 -9.79
N ALA A 192 9.17 20.00 -10.19
CA ALA A 192 8.65 18.92 -9.36
C ALA A 192 9.74 17.89 -9.06
N PHE A 193 10.57 17.54 -10.04
CA PHE A 193 11.68 16.61 -9.87
C PHE A 193 12.75 17.14 -8.90
N ASP A 194 13.08 18.43 -8.98
CA ASP A 194 14.00 19.05 -8.01
C ASP A 194 13.45 19.04 -6.59
N ALA A 195 12.14 19.21 -6.41
CA ALA A 195 11.48 19.06 -5.11
C ALA A 195 11.52 17.60 -4.62
N LEU A 196 11.22 16.63 -5.49
CA LEU A 196 11.33 15.21 -5.19
C LEU A 196 12.75 14.84 -4.74
N MET A 197 13.76 15.36 -5.43
CA MET A 197 15.17 15.14 -5.09
C MET A 197 15.56 15.70 -3.73
N LYS A 198 14.96 16.82 -3.30
CA LYS A 198 15.14 17.34 -1.94
C LYS A 198 14.55 16.38 -0.93
N GLU A 199 13.30 15.96 -1.14
CA GLU A 199 12.61 15.04 -0.23
C GLU A 199 13.34 13.70 -0.12
N ILE A 200 13.82 13.12 -1.23
CA ILE A 200 14.61 11.87 -1.20
C ILE A 200 15.86 12.00 -0.33
N LYS A 201 16.53 13.16 -0.33
CA LYS A 201 17.78 13.39 0.42
C LYS A 201 17.59 13.73 1.89
N VAL A 202 16.38 14.12 2.32
CA VAL A 202 16.10 14.38 3.74
C VAL A 202 16.40 13.10 4.55
N PRO A 203 17.24 13.14 5.60
CA PRO A 203 17.46 11.97 6.44
C PRO A 203 16.14 11.47 7.03
N PHE A 204 15.84 10.18 6.84
CA PHE A 204 14.67 9.56 7.46
C PHE A 204 15.09 8.95 8.79
N THR A 205 14.65 9.57 9.88
CA THR A 205 14.82 9.05 11.23
C THR A 205 13.51 8.39 11.67
N TYR A 206 13.55 7.07 11.91
CA TYR A 206 12.51 6.43 12.70
C TYR A 206 12.67 6.93 14.14
N ASP A 207 11.68 7.64 14.67
CA ASP A 207 11.67 7.96 16.10
C ASP A 207 11.41 6.64 16.85
N THR A 208 12.45 6.06 17.43
CA THR A 208 12.42 4.79 18.15
C THR A 208 11.71 4.87 19.51
N THR A 209 11.14 6.03 19.87
CA THR A 209 10.69 6.28 21.25
C THR A 209 9.24 5.95 21.58
N ASP A 210 8.38 5.51 20.65
CA ASP A 210 7.03 5.08 21.03
C ASP A 210 6.66 3.67 20.52
N ARG A 211 6.29 2.83 21.50
CA ARG A 211 5.74 1.46 21.45
C ARG A 211 6.71 0.30 21.68
N ASN A 212 7.40 0.31 22.82
CA ASN A 212 7.50 -0.92 23.62
C ASN A 212 6.15 -1.11 24.34
N VAL A 213 5.16 -1.69 23.65
CA VAL A 213 4.07 -2.37 24.35
C VAL A 213 4.60 -3.77 24.63
N GLU A 214 5.24 -3.92 25.80
CA GLU A 214 5.33 -5.24 26.41
C GLU A 214 3.90 -5.75 26.57
N VAL A 215 3.54 -6.78 25.82
CA VAL A 215 2.30 -7.53 26.05
C VAL A 215 2.54 -8.36 27.31
N SER A 216 2.34 -7.74 28.47
CA SER A 216 2.09 -8.47 29.70
C SER A 216 0.67 -8.98 29.66
N GLN A 217 0.54 -10.31 29.67
CA GLN A 217 -0.69 -10.98 30.03
C GLN A 217 -1.09 -10.51 31.43
N GLU A 218 -2.20 -9.80 31.57
CA GLU A 218 -3.20 -10.04 32.60
C GLU A 218 -4.46 -9.23 32.32
N SER A 219 -5.58 -9.93 32.47
CA SER A 219 -6.95 -9.44 32.55
C SER A 219 -7.09 -8.30 33.57
N ASP A 220 -7.56 -7.13 33.13
CA ASP A 220 -8.71 -6.44 33.72
C ASP A 220 -9.06 -5.16 32.93
N VAL A 221 -10.36 -4.93 32.79
CA VAL A 221 -10.96 -3.80 32.07
C VAL A 221 -10.68 -2.49 32.80
N VAL A 222 -10.02 -1.53 32.13
CA VAL A 222 -10.06 -0.12 32.52
C VAL A 222 -10.30 0.75 31.29
N ILE A 223 -11.50 1.33 31.23
CA ILE A 223 -11.87 2.36 30.27
C ILE A 223 -11.19 3.66 30.71
N VAL A 224 -10.29 4.19 29.86
CA VAL A 224 -9.80 5.57 30.00
C VAL A 224 -10.26 6.37 28.78
N SER A 225 -11.27 7.19 28.99
CA SER A 225 -11.75 8.19 28.04
C SER A 225 -10.83 9.41 28.03
N SER A 226 -10.34 9.82 26.86
CA SER A 226 -9.80 11.17 26.64
C SER A 226 -10.80 12.01 25.83
N PRO A 227 -10.94 13.32 26.11
CA PRO A 227 -12.07 14.11 25.64
C PRO A 227 -11.82 14.67 24.23
N ILE A 228 -12.67 14.30 23.27
CA ILE A 228 -12.79 15.02 22.00
C ILE A 228 -13.78 16.16 22.23
N GLN A 229 -13.31 17.41 22.22
CA GLN A 229 -14.18 18.57 22.10
C GLN A 229 -14.74 18.64 20.68
N LEU A 230 -15.98 18.18 20.51
CA LEU A 230 -16.78 18.49 19.33
C LEU A 230 -17.32 19.92 19.49
N SER A 231 -16.80 20.87 18.72
CA SER A 231 -17.47 22.15 18.52
C SER A 231 -18.70 21.91 17.63
N THR A 232 -19.85 22.34 18.15
CA THR A 232 -21.18 22.22 17.58
C THR A 232 -21.36 23.17 16.40
N PHE A 233 -21.58 22.63 15.20
CA PHE A 233 -22.31 23.31 14.14
C PHE A 233 -23.77 22.84 14.19
N LEU A 234 -24.66 23.67 14.74
CA LEU A 234 -26.11 23.52 14.65
C LEU A 234 -26.59 24.16 13.33
N PRO A 235 -27.37 23.46 12.48
CA PRO A 235 -28.18 24.11 11.46
C PRO A 235 -29.42 24.73 12.11
N SER A 236 -29.69 25.99 11.78
CA SER A 236 -30.83 26.78 12.25
C SER A 236 -32.17 26.25 11.73
N ALA A 237 -33.07 25.95 12.68
CA ALA A 237 -34.54 26.07 12.68
C ALA A 237 -35.33 25.78 11.38
N LEU A 238 -36.16 24.72 11.46
CA LEU A 238 -37.42 24.61 10.70
C LEU A 238 -38.51 25.43 11.43
N PRO A 239 -39.40 26.15 10.72
CA PRO A 239 -40.50 26.87 11.36
C PRO A 239 -41.71 25.96 11.60
N ASP A 240 -42.16 25.91 12.86
CA ASP A 240 -43.47 25.39 13.26
C ASP A 240 -44.55 26.43 12.99
N ASN A 241 -45.50 26.12 12.11
CA ASN A 241 -46.91 26.53 12.19
C ASN A 241 -47.67 26.13 10.93
N ILE A 242 -48.41 25.01 10.96
CA ILE A 242 -49.75 24.87 10.35
C ILE A 242 -50.51 23.78 11.11
N LEU A 243 -51.29 24.17 12.11
CA LEU A 243 -52.55 23.51 12.48
C LEU A 243 -53.50 24.64 12.90
N ASP A 244 -54.29 25.09 11.92
CA ASP A 244 -55.70 25.47 12.01
C ASP A 244 -56.26 25.61 10.59
#